data_AF-A0A927JKE7-F1
#
_entry.id   AF-A0A927JKE7-F1
#
_cell.length_a   1.000
_cell.length_b   1.000
_cell.length_c   1.000
_cell.angle_alpha   90.00
_cell.angle_beta   90.00
_cell.angle_gamma   90.00
#
_symmetry.space_group_name_H-M   'P 1'
#
loop_
_entity.id
_entity.type
_entity.pdbx_description
1 polymer ?
#
loop_
_entity_poly.entity_id
_entity_poly.type
_entity_poly.pdbx_seq_one_letter_code
_entity_poly.pdbx_strand_id
1 'polypeptide(L)'
;MKHHVVRRGESLSAIARRHGMRWQDLARINHLHDPDRLSVGQSLIVQPGAATPAPARPTASPAPAGRTVPVPTPRPAAPAPAPSAPPGGPGDAVAGEVTEAQLRAIMPEAGGQIGRFIGPLNTAMRVHGINTNERRAAFLAQISVESGQLRNVEENLNYSAPRLRVVWPRRFPTAEAAAPYARNPEALGNHVYADRLGNGDERSGDGYRYRGRGLMQTTGRYNYRVAGFENDPDALARPVTAADSAGLFWTTNDLNRRTATVLDREDFNTVSRTVNGGNHGSEERWQAYRRALRALQPESED
;
A
#
# COMPACT_ATOMS: atom_id res chain seq x y z
N MET A 1 -23.62 -32.25 -12.39
CA MET A 1 -22.81 -31.14 -11.83
C MET A 1 -22.92 -29.96 -12.79
N LYS A 2 -23.01 -28.70 -12.30
CA LYS A 2 -23.00 -27.52 -13.19
C LYS A 2 -21.55 -27.11 -13.43
N HIS A 3 -21.23 -26.77 -14.68
CA HIS A 3 -19.90 -26.35 -15.10
C HIS A 3 -19.94 -24.95 -15.71
N HIS A 4 -18.88 -24.17 -15.52
CA HIS A 4 -18.66 -22.87 -16.14
C HIS A 4 -17.36 -22.90 -16.93
N VAL A 5 -17.40 -22.57 -18.21
CA VAL A 5 -16.22 -22.46 -19.07
C VAL A 5 -15.65 -21.04 -18.96
N VAL A 6 -14.40 -20.92 -18.51
CA VAL A 6 -13.70 -19.63 -18.35
C VAL A 6 -13.60 -18.91 -19.69
N ARG A 7 -14.12 -17.69 -19.76
CA ARG A 7 -13.97 -16.80 -20.93
C ARG A 7 -12.80 -15.83 -20.74
N ARG A 8 -12.28 -15.31 -21.85
CA ARG A 8 -11.21 -14.30 -21.84
C ARG A 8 -11.60 -13.12 -20.95
N GLY A 9 -10.76 -12.82 -19.95
CA GLY A 9 -10.96 -11.71 -19.01
C GLY A 9 -11.84 -12.02 -17.79
N GLU A 10 -12.36 -13.25 -17.65
CA GLU A 10 -13.05 -13.65 -16.42
C GLU A 10 -12.04 -14.05 -15.34
N SER A 11 -12.26 -13.58 -14.10
CA SER A 11 -11.51 -14.01 -12.92
C SER A 11 -12.31 -15.03 -12.11
N LEU A 12 -11.63 -15.84 -11.29
CA LEU A 12 -12.28 -16.82 -10.42
C LEU A 12 -13.33 -16.17 -9.51
N SER A 13 -13.05 -14.95 -9.03
CA SER A 13 -13.95 -14.15 -8.21
C SER A 13 -15.21 -13.72 -8.96
N ALA A 14 -15.08 -13.31 -10.23
CA ALA A 14 -16.20 -12.92 -11.06
C ALA A 14 -17.11 -14.13 -11.38
N ILE A 15 -16.50 -15.28 -11.67
CA ILE A 15 -17.21 -16.55 -11.93
C ILE A 15 -17.93 -17.00 -10.65
N ALA A 16 -17.26 -17.04 -9.51
CA ALA A 16 -17.86 -17.45 -8.24
C ALA A 16 -19.06 -16.57 -7.88
N ARG A 17 -18.93 -15.24 -8.01
CA ARG A 17 -20.03 -14.30 -7.75
C ARG A 17 -21.22 -14.53 -8.68
N ARG A 18 -20.99 -14.81 -9.97
CA ARG A 18 -22.07 -15.13 -10.92
C ARG A 18 -22.87 -16.37 -10.48
N HIS A 19 -22.20 -17.33 -9.85
CA HIS A 19 -22.82 -18.57 -9.38
C HIS A 19 -23.21 -18.53 -7.89
N GLY A 20 -23.18 -17.35 -7.25
CA GLY A 20 -23.56 -17.20 -5.84
C GLY A 20 -22.60 -17.91 -4.87
N MET A 21 -21.36 -18.14 -5.27
CA MET A 21 -20.33 -18.83 -4.51
C MET A 21 -19.26 -17.86 -4.02
N ARG A 22 -18.58 -18.24 -2.94
CA ARG A 22 -17.30 -17.63 -2.59
C ARG A 22 -16.22 -18.19 -3.50
N TRP A 23 -15.31 -17.35 -3.97
CA TRP A 23 -14.24 -17.79 -4.85
C TRP A 23 -13.30 -18.81 -4.19
N GLN A 24 -13.16 -18.77 -2.86
CA GLN A 24 -12.39 -19.77 -2.12
C GLN A 24 -13.05 -21.17 -2.19
N ASP A 25 -14.38 -21.22 -2.12
CA ASP A 25 -15.12 -22.47 -2.27
C ASP A 25 -15.03 -22.98 -3.70
N LEU A 26 -15.09 -22.07 -4.68
CA LEU A 26 -14.90 -22.42 -6.07
C LEU A 26 -13.48 -22.95 -6.35
N ALA A 27 -12.44 -22.32 -5.80
CA ALA A 27 -11.05 -22.79 -5.90
C ALA A 27 -10.89 -24.19 -5.30
N ARG A 28 -11.42 -24.38 -4.08
CA ARG A 28 -11.31 -25.63 -3.33
C ARG A 28 -11.98 -26.81 -4.03
N ILE A 29 -13.19 -26.62 -4.56
CA ILE A 29 -13.94 -27.67 -5.27
C ILE A 29 -13.25 -28.03 -6.61
N ASN A 30 -12.52 -27.09 -7.20
CA ASN A 30 -11.80 -27.28 -8.46
C ASN A 30 -10.31 -27.56 -8.28
N HIS A 31 -9.86 -27.80 -7.04
CA HIS A 31 -8.45 -28.04 -6.70
C HIS A 31 -7.48 -27.02 -7.33
N LEU A 32 -7.89 -25.75 -7.39
CA LEU A 32 -7.08 -24.68 -7.95
C LEU A 32 -6.02 -24.25 -6.93
N HIS A 33 -4.77 -24.59 -7.20
CA HIS A 33 -3.62 -24.16 -6.40
C HIS A 33 -3.30 -22.67 -6.59
N ASP A 34 -3.62 -22.14 -7.78
CA ASP A 34 -3.46 -20.73 -8.13
C ASP A 34 -4.81 -20.20 -8.67
N PRO A 35 -5.55 -19.39 -7.88
CA PRO A 35 -6.86 -18.88 -8.26
C PRO A 35 -6.81 -17.77 -9.32
N ASP A 36 -5.64 -17.19 -9.56
CA ASP A 36 -5.44 -16.12 -10.55
C ASP A 36 -5.00 -16.67 -11.92
N ARG A 37 -4.59 -17.94 -11.97
CA ARG A 37 -4.13 -18.60 -13.19
C ARG A 37 -5.23 -19.48 -13.81
N LEU A 38 -6.27 -18.83 -14.32
CA LEU A 38 -7.30 -19.50 -15.11
C LEU A 38 -6.96 -19.50 -16.60
N SER A 39 -7.10 -20.65 -17.25
CA SER A 39 -6.94 -20.77 -18.70
C SER A 39 -8.27 -20.54 -19.41
N VAL A 40 -8.26 -19.76 -20.50
CA VAL A 40 -9.46 -19.59 -21.34
C VAL A 40 -9.86 -20.96 -21.90
N GLY A 41 -11.13 -21.32 -21.74
CA GLY A 41 -11.64 -22.66 -22.08
C GLY A 41 -11.60 -23.68 -20.94
N GLN A 42 -11.00 -23.35 -19.78
CA GLN A 42 -11.01 -24.22 -18.60
C GLN A 42 -12.44 -24.37 -18.04
N SER A 43 -12.85 -25.61 -17.75
CA SER A 43 -14.16 -25.92 -17.16
C SER A 43 -14.06 -25.98 -15.64
N LEU A 44 -14.85 -25.16 -14.93
CA LEU A 44 -14.92 -25.12 -13.47
C LEU A 44 -16.25 -25.67 -12.97
N ILE A 45 -16.22 -26.56 -11.98
CA ILE A 45 -17.38 -27.05 -11.24
C ILE A 45 -17.93 -25.90 -10.40
N VAL A 46 -19.17 -25.49 -10.68
CA VAL A 46 -19.87 -24.38 -10.01
C VAL A 46 -21.14 -24.91 -9.34
N GLN A 47 -21.02 -25.34 -8.08
CA GLN A 47 -22.14 -25.81 -7.27
C GLN A 47 -22.27 -24.97 -5.99
N PRO A 48 -23.44 -24.34 -5.72
CA PRO A 48 -23.66 -23.63 -4.48
C PRO A 48 -23.58 -24.60 -3.28
N GLY A 49 -22.55 -24.45 -2.45
CA GLY A 49 -22.45 -25.09 -1.13
C GLY A 49 -23.04 -24.18 -0.06
N ALA A 50 -23.74 -24.75 0.91
CA ALA A 50 -24.52 -24.05 1.94
C ALA A 50 -23.75 -22.89 2.61
N ALA A 51 -24.32 -21.68 2.51
CA ALA A 51 -23.79 -20.48 3.12
C ALA A 51 -23.90 -20.54 4.66
N THR A 52 -22.80 -20.30 5.37
CA THR A 52 -22.84 -19.99 6.81
C THR A 52 -22.80 -18.47 6.99
N PRO A 53 -23.68 -17.84 7.79
CA PRO A 53 -23.71 -16.39 7.97
C PRO A 53 -22.54 -15.89 8.83
N ALA A 54 -22.01 -14.71 8.52
CA ALA A 54 -20.94 -14.05 9.28
C ALA A 54 -21.50 -13.21 10.46
N PRO A 55 -20.88 -13.22 11.66
CA PRO A 55 -21.25 -12.30 12.74
C PRO A 55 -20.56 -10.93 12.58
N ALA A 56 -21.21 -9.88 13.09
CA ALA A 56 -20.76 -8.49 13.06
C ALA A 56 -20.05 -8.05 14.36
N ARG A 57 -19.00 -7.20 14.25
CA ARG A 57 -18.42 -6.19 15.21
C ARG A 57 -16.93 -5.90 14.85
N PRO A 58 -16.20 -4.97 15.52
CA PRO A 58 -16.44 -3.57 15.89
C PRO A 58 -15.33 -2.62 15.34
N THR A 59 -15.42 -1.32 15.61
CA THR A 59 -14.53 -0.24 15.16
C THR A 59 -13.10 -0.27 15.76
N ALA A 60 -12.13 0.18 14.95
CA ALA A 60 -10.73 0.50 15.26
C ALA A 60 -9.83 -0.64 15.79
N SER A 61 -9.29 -1.45 14.87
CA SER A 61 -8.15 -2.36 15.07
C SER A 61 -6.93 -1.81 14.31
N PRO A 62 -5.68 -1.98 14.80
CA PRO A 62 -4.50 -1.55 14.06
C PRO A 62 -4.39 -2.41 12.81
N ALA A 63 -4.04 -1.79 11.69
CA ALA A 63 -4.03 -2.41 10.37
C ALA A 63 -3.32 -3.78 10.41
N PRO A 64 -3.90 -4.84 9.80
CA PRO A 64 -3.23 -6.12 9.75
C PRO A 64 -1.98 -5.98 8.88
N ALA A 65 -0.84 -6.21 9.51
CA ALA A 65 0.38 -6.69 8.87
C ALA A 65 0.03 -7.74 7.81
N GLY A 66 0.21 -7.38 6.54
CA GLY A 66 -0.05 -8.24 5.39
C GLY A 66 -1.28 -7.83 4.60
N ARG A 67 -1.17 -6.75 3.84
CA ARG A 67 -2.06 -6.47 2.71
C ARG A 67 -1.25 -6.39 1.43
N THR A 68 -1.48 -7.37 0.58
CA THR A 68 -0.89 -7.48 -0.75
C THR A 68 -1.48 -6.39 -1.63
N VAL A 69 -0.67 -5.42 -2.02
CA VAL A 69 -0.90 -4.69 -3.27
C VAL A 69 -0.22 -5.53 -4.35
N PRO A 70 -0.97 -6.14 -5.30
CA PRO A 70 -0.33 -6.64 -6.51
C PRO A 70 0.10 -5.42 -7.32
N VAL A 71 1.41 -5.15 -7.34
CA VAL A 71 2.02 -4.25 -8.32
C VAL A 71 2.10 -5.03 -9.64
N PRO A 72 1.64 -4.46 -10.78
CA PRO A 72 1.80 -5.10 -12.07
C PRO A 72 3.29 -5.24 -12.42
N THR A 73 3.62 -6.26 -13.19
CA THR A 73 4.96 -6.53 -13.72
C THR A 73 5.58 -5.28 -14.37
N PRO A 74 6.78 -4.82 -13.95
CA PRO A 74 7.45 -3.72 -14.63
C PRO A 74 7.99 -4.16 -16.00
N ARG A 75 7.87 -3.26 -16.97
CA ARG A 75 8.70 -3.24 -18.18
C ARG A 75 10.16 -2.96 -17.77
N PRO A 76 11.19 -3.50 -18.45
CA PRO A 76 12.59 -3.26 -18.08
C PRO A 76 12.89 -1.76 -17.95
N ALA A 77 13.43 -1.35 -16.81
CA ALA A 77 13.90 0.01 -16.58
C ALA A 77 15.16 0.28 -17.42
N ALA A 78 15.18 1.41 -18.12
CA ALA A 78 16.40 1.99 -18.67
C ALA A 78 17.37 2.34 -17.53
N PRO A 79 18.70 2.35 -17.76
CA PRO A 79 19.66 2.64 -16.70
C PRO A 79 19.44 4.03 -16.10
N ALA A 80 19.46 4.10 -14.77
CA ALA A 80 19.34 5.35 -14.02
C ALA A 80 20.53 6.29 -14.31
N PRO A 81 20.31 7.60 -14.50
CA PRO A 81 21.40 8.56 -14.48
C PRO A 81 21.99 8.69 -13.06
N ALA A 82 23.30 8.90 -12.98
CA ALA A 82 24.03 9.11 -11.73
C ALA A 82 23.48 10.32 -10.93
N PRO A 83 23.54 10.31 -9.59
CA PRO A 83 23.07 11.42 -8.78
C PRO A 83 23.97 12.64 -8.96
N SER A 84 23.45 13.70 -9.59
CA SER A 84 24.02 15.04 -9.50
C SER A 84 23.65 15.66 -8.14
N ALA A 85 24.64 16.31 -7.52
CA ALA A 85 24.62 16.95 -6.20
C ALA A 85 23.40 17.87 -5.94
N PRO A 86 23.02 18.11 -4.67
CA PRO A 86 21.90 18.98 -4.33
C PRO A 86 22.26 20.46 -4.50
N PRO A 87 21.39 21.33 -5.06
CA PRO A 87 21.45 22.74 -4.74
C PRO A 87 20.87 22.95 -3.33
N GLY A 88 21.47 23.90 -2.62
CA GLY A 88 21.42 24.01 -1.17
C GLY A 88 20.29 24.87 -0.59
N GLY A 89 20.25 24.88 0.74
CA GLY A 89 19.73 25.96 1.57
C GLY A 89 18.20 26.02 1.78
N PRO A 90 17.72 26.37 2.98
CA PRO A 90 16.31 26.65 3.25
C PRO A 90 15.97 28.07 2.78
N GLY A 91 14.95 28.26 1.94
CA GLY A 91 14.54 29.61 1.59
C GLY A 91 13.43 29.70 0.55
N ASP A 92 13.70 29.35 -0.69
CA ASP A 92 12.81 29.72 -1.79
C ASP A 92 12.28 28.47 -2.50
N ALA A 93 10.96 28.27 -2.45
CA ALA A 93 10.30 27.26 -3.27
C ALA A 93 10.60 27.56 -4.75
N VAL A 94 11.20 26.59 -5.45
CA VAL A 94 11.35 26.69 -6.91
C VAL A 94 9.93 26.79 -7.49
N ALA A 95 9.71 27.76 -8.40
CA ALA A 95 8.39 28.05 -8.94
C ALA A 95 7.67 26.75 -9.37
N GLY A 96 6.51 26.51 -8.75
CA GLY A 96 5.71 25.31 -8.99
C GLY A 96 6.01 24.12 -8.08
N GLU A 97 6.83 24.21 -7.04
CA GLU A 97 6.92 23.19 -5.99
C GLU A 97 5.83 23.35 -4.90
N VAL A 98 5.60 22.29 -4.11
CA VAL A 98 4.71 22.38 -2.94
C VAL A 98 5.46 23.14 -1.84
N THR A 99 4.82 24.14 -1.24
CA THR A 99 5.41 24.92 -0.14
C THR A 99 5.18 24.26 1.21
N GLU A 100 5.92 24.70 2.23
CA GLU A 100 5.71 24.21 3.59
C GLU A 100 4.28 24.51 4.10
N ALA A 101 3.78 25.71 3.81
CA ALA A 101 2.43 26.13 4.19
C ALA A 101 1.36 25.24 3.54
N GLN A 102 1.52 24.94 2.25
CA GLN A 102 0.65 24.02 1.54
C GLN A 102 0.72 22.62 2.14
N LEU A 103 1.91 22.05 2.35
CA LEU A 103 2.03 20.71 2.93
C LEU A 103 1.44 20.64 4.35
N ARG A 104 1.58 21.70 5.14
CA ARG A 104 0.96 21.83 6.47
C ARG A 104 -0.57 21.89 6.39
N ALA A 105 -1.13 22.58 5.40
CA ALA A 105 -2.57 22.55 5.15
C ALA A 105 -3.07 21.16 4.70
N ILE A 106 -2.25 20.41 3.96
CA ILE A 106 -2.57 19.05 3.50
C ILE A 106 -2.44 18.02 4.63
N MET A 107 -1.45 18.18 5.51
CA MET A 107 -1.08 17.23 6.56
C MET A 107 -0.90 17.94 7.91
N PRO A 108 -1.97 18.50 8.50
CA PRO A 108 -1.89 19.31 9.72
C PRO A 108 -1.30 18.57 10.93
N GLU A 109 -1.44 17.24 10.99
CA GLU A 109 -0.95 16.41 12.10
C GLU A 109 0.53 15.99 11.94
N ALA A 110 1.19 16.36 10.84
CA ALA A 110 2.57 15.96 10.58
C ALA A 110 3.58 16.66 11.52
N GLY A 111 3.23 17.82 12.08
CA GLY A 111 4.09 18.57 13.00
C GLY A 111 5.48 18.82 12.41
N GLY A 112 6.53 18.47 13.15
CA GLY A 112 7.93 18.62 12.70
C GLY A 112 8.34 17.71 11.53
N GLN A 113 7.52 16.71 11.15
CA GLN A 113 7.81 15.87 9.98
C GLN A 113 7.69 16.66 8.66
N ILE A 114 6.91 17.75 8.64
CA ILE A 114 6.79 18.64 7.49
C ILE A 114 8.18 19.07 6.98
N GLY A 115 9.02 19.63 7.86
CA GLY A 115 10.36 20.09 7.49
C GLY A 115 11.30 18.95 7.08
N ARG A 116 11.10 17.73 7.61
CA ARG A 116 11.90 16.56 7.25
C ARG A 116 11.57 16.00 5.88
N PHE A 117 10.33 16.17 5.41
CA PHE A 117 9.81 15.53 4.21
C PHE A 117 9.52 16.48 3.06
N ILE A 118 9.40 17.79 3.27
CA ILE A 118 9.06 18.74 2.18
C ILE A 118 10.05 18.66 1.01
N GLY A 119 11.36 18.75 1.29
CA GLY A 119 12.42 18.62 0.27
C GLY A 119 12.43 17.25 -0.43
N PRO A 120 12.43 16.13 0.33
CA PRO A 120 12.28 14.78 -0.22
C PRO A 120 11.04 14.58 -1.11
N LEU A 121 9.87 15.07 -0.69
CA LEU A 121 8.62 14.95 -1.43
C LEU A 121 8.66 15.75 -2.73
N ASN A 122 9.12 17.01 -2.69
CA ASN A 122 9.27 17.82 -3.91
C ASN A 122 10.26 17.17 -4.89
N THR A 123 11.39 16.66 -4.38
CA THR A 123 12.37 15.92 -5.18
C THR A 123 11.75 14.69 -5.84
N ALA A 124 11.05 13.86 -5.07
CA ALA A 124 10.38 12.67 -5.60
C ALA A 124 9.33 13.05 -6.64
N MET A 125 8.47 14.04 -6.35
CA MET A 125 7.44 14.49 -7.30
C MET A 125 8.05 15.00 -8.61
N ARG A 126 9.17 15.73 -8.54
CA ARG A 126 9.90 16.19 -9.72
C ARG A 126 10.50 15.04 -10.53
N VAL A 127 11.25 14.14 -9.88
CA VAL A 127 11.91 12.99 -10.53
C VAL A 127 10.91 12.07 -11.20
N HIS A 128 9.75 11.86 -10.57
CA HIS A 128 8.71 10.93 -11.01
C HIS A 128 7.59 11.58 -11.84
N GLY A 129 7.76 12.84 -12.27
CA GLY A 129 6.80 13.52 -13.16
C GLY A 129 5.43 13.79 -12.54
N ILE A 130 5.34 13.87 -11.21
CA ILE A 130 4.15 14.26 -10.43
C ILE A 130 4.08 15.79 -10.39
N ASN A 131 3.87 16.39 -11.56
CA ASN A 131 4.20 17.80 -11.83
C ASN A 131 3.00 18.73 -12.07
N THR A 132 1.77 18.22 -12.00
CA THR A 132 0.55 19.06 -11.99
C THR A 132 -0.08 19.05 -10.60
N ASN A 133 -0.91 20.05 -10.30
CA ASN A 133 -1.57 20.14 -8.99
C ASN A 133 -2.51 18.95 -8.74
N GLU A 134 -3.13 18.41 -9.77
CA GLU A 134 -4.01 17.25 -9.71
C GLU A 134 -3.23 15.99 -9.32
N ARG A 135 -2.07 15.77 -9.98
CA ARG A 135 -1.17 14.66 -9.68
C ARG A 135 -0.65 14.73 -8.26
N ARG A 136 -0.17 15.90 -7.86
CA ARG A 136 0.37 16.16 -6.50
C ARG A 136 -0.70 15.99 -5.44
N ALA A 137 -1.90 16.51 -5.67
CA ALA A 137 -3.01 16.37 -4.75
C ALA A 137 -3.34 14.90 -4.51
N ALA A 138 -3.46 14.10 -5.57
CA ALA A 138 -3.74 12.68 -5.45
C ALA A 138 -2.60 11.91 -4.76
N PHE A 139 -1.36 12.20 -5.11
CA PHE A 139 -0.17 11.58 -4.52
C PHE A 139 -0.05 11.87 -3.02
N LEU A 140 -0.10 13.15 -2.64
CA LEU A 140 0.00 13.58 -1.25
C LEU A 140 -1.19 13.13 -0.42
N ALA A 141 -2.38 13.01 -0.99
CA ALA A 141 -3.53 12.45 -0.29
C ALA A 141 -3.33 10.99 0.09
N GLN A 142 -2.75 10.18 -0.80
CA GLN A 142 -2.45 8.78 -0.50
C GLN A 142 -1.37 8.69 0.58
N ILE A 143 -0.27 9.43 0.44
CA ILE A 143 0.79 9.50 1.45
C ILE A 143 0.23 9.93 2.82
N SER A 144 -0.62 10.95 2.84
CA SER A 144 -1.25 11.45 4.07
C SER A 144 -1.95 10.34 4.84
N VAL A 145 -2.64 9.42 4.17
CA VAL A 145 -3.36 8.34 4.84
C VAL A 145 -2.43 7.16 5.14
N GLU A 146 -1.60 6.71 4.19
CA GLU A 146 -0.71 5.55 4.39
C GLU A 146 0.30 5.74 5.52
N SER A 147 0.86 6.95 5.63
CA SER A 147 1.89 7.27 6.61
C SER A 147 1.31 7.87 7.90
N GLY A 148 -0.01 8.02 7.99
CA GLY A 148 -0.65 8.79 9.06
C GLY A 148 -0.12 10.21 9.15
N GLN A 149 -0.04 10.91 8.02
CA GLN A 149 0.51 12.26 7.85
C GLN A 149 2.00 12.33 8.20
N LEU A 150 2.81 11.46 7.57
CA LEU A 150 4.27 11.39 7.67
C LEU A 150 4.82 10.94 9.04
N ARG A 151 3.94 10.61 9.98
CA ARG A 151 4.33 10.19 11.34
C ARG A 151 4.84 8.76 11.39
N ASN A 152 4.43 7.92 10.43
CA ASN A 152 4.77 6.50 10.39
C ASN A 152 5.46 6.18 9.05
N VAL A 153 6.75 5.86 9.11
CA VAL A 153 7.55 5.40 7.96
C VAL A 153 8.04 3.98 8.13
N GLU A 154 7.73 3.36 9.25
CA GLU A 154 8.09 1.99 9.60
C GLU A 154 7.07 1.44 10.59
N GLU A 155 6.73 0.17 10.45
CA GLU A 155 5.95 -0.53 11.46
C GLU A 155 6.80 -0.93 12.69
N ASN A 156 6.27 -0.71 13.89
CA ASN A 156 7.03 -0.98 15.13
C ASN A 156 6.94 -2.42 15.64
N LEU A 157 5.90 -3.18 15.22
CA LEU A 157 5.61 -4.57 15.63
C LEU A 157 5.72 -4.83 17.16
N ASN A 158 5.58 -3.80 18.00
CA ASN A 158 5.87 -3.89 19.43
C ASN A 158 4.57 -4.01 20.25
N TYR A 159 4.01 -5.22 20.30
CA TYR A 159 2.73 -5.50 20.95
C TYR A 159 2.87 -6.23 22.27
N SER A 160 1.98 -5.98 23.23
CA SER A 160 1.85 -6.83 24.43
C SER A 160 1.14 -8.15 24.09
N ALA A 161 1.36 -9.20 24.89
CA ALA A 161 0.70 -10.49 24.69
C ALA A 161 -0.84 -10.38 24.63
N PRO A 162 -1.53 -9.61 25.52
CA PRO A 162 -2.97 -9.41 25.38
C PRO A 162 -3.37 -8.76 24.06
N ARG A 163 -2.58 -7.78 23.58
CA ARG A 163 -2.87 -7.07 22.33
C ARG A 163 -2.66 -7.97 21.11
N LEU A 164 -1.63 -8.82 21.10
CA LEU A 164 -1.40 -9.81 20.05
C LEU A 164 -2.61 -10.70 19.81
N ARG A 165 -3.25 -11.16 20.90
CA ARG A 165 -4.45 -11.99 20.85
C ARG A 165 -5.68 -11.26 20.28
N VAL A 166 -5.72 -9.93 20.40
CA VAL A 166 -6.79 -9.09 19.81
C VAL A 166 -6.52 -8.83 18.33
N VAL A 167 -5.26 -8.56 17.95
CA VAL A 167 -4.88 -8.21 16.57
C VAL A 167 -4.82 -9.46 15.68
N TRP A 168 -4.33 -10.59 16.19
CA TRP A 168 -4.24 -11.87 15.48
C TRP A 168 -4.81 -13.03 16.31
N PRO A 169 -6.12 -13.06 16.60
CA PRO A 169 -6.73 -14.09 17.46
C PRO A 169 -6.54 -15.52 16.94
N ARG A 170 -6.41 -15.69 15.62
CA ARG A 170 -6.16 -17.00 14.99
C ARG A 170 -4.70 -17.48 15.15
N ARG A 171 -3.73 -16.56 15.19
CA ARG A 171 -2.30 -16.89 15.37
C ARG A 171 -1.96 -17.02 16.86
N PHE A 172 -2.61 -16.22 17.69
CA PHE A 172 -2.39 -16.14 19.13
C PHE A 172 -3.71 -16.38 19.89
N PRO A 173 -4.21 -17.62 19.94
CA PRO A 173 -5.45 -17.93 20.66
C PRO A 173 -5.26 -17.82 22.19
N THR A 174 -4.08 -18.19 22.70
CA THR A 174 -3.75 -18.24 24.13
C THR A 174 -2.64 -17.26 24.50
N ALA A 175 -2.45 -17.04 25.81
CA ALA A 175 -1.36 -16.20 26.30
C ALA A 175 0.00 -16.86 26.06
N GLU A 176 0.07 -18.19 26.20
CA GLU A 176 1.26 -19.00 26.00
C GLU A 176 1.75 -18.93 24.54
N ALA A 177 0.82 -19.00 23.57
CA ALA A 177 1.13 -18.83 22.16
C ALA A 177 1.63 -17.42 21.81
N ALA A 178 1.16 -16.40 22.54
CA ALA A 178 1.55 -15.01 22.32
C ALA A 178 2.87 -14.63 23.01
N ALA A 179 3.21 -15.32 24.12
CA ALA A 179 4.32 -14.94 24.99
C ALA A 179 5.67 -14.76 24.27
N PRO A 180 6.09 -15.63 23.32
CA PRO A 180 7.37 -15.48 22.62
C PRO A 180 7.47 -14.21 21.76
N TYR A 181 6.33 -13.68 21.31
CA TYR A 181 6.25 -12.56 20.37
C TYR A 181 5.90 -11.24 21.05
N ALA A 182 5.53 -11.28 22.33
CA ALA A 182 5.17 -10.09 23.09
C ALA A 182 6.41 -9.23 23.34
N ARG A 183 6.33 -7.94 23.00
CA ARG A 183 7.45 -6.99 23.08
C ARG A 183 8.70 -7.46 22.32
N ASN A 184 8.51 -8.31 21.32
CA ASN A 184 9.57 -8.86 20.48
C ASN A 184 9.23 -8.65 18.99
N PRO A 185 9.48 -7.45 18.45
CA PRO A 185 9.15 -7.09 17.07
C PRO A 185 9.74 -8.02 16.02
N GLU A 186 10.97 -8.50 16.25
CA GLU A 186 11.67 -9.36 15.30
C GLU A 186 11.02 -10.74 15.21
N ALA A 187 10.84 -11.41 16.35
CA ALA A 187 10.14 -12.69 16.37
C ALA A 187 8.72 -12.54 15.82
N LEU A 188 8.00 -11.48 16.19
CA LEU A 188 6.64 -11.24 15.71
C LEU A 188 6.62 -11.06 14.18
N GLY A 189 7.49 -10.22 13.64
CA GLY A 189 7.60 -9.96 12.20
C GLY A 189 7.89 -11.23 11.42
N ASN A 190 8.88 -12.00 11.88
CA ASN A 190 9.23 -13.29 11.29
C ASN A 190 8.05 -14.26 11.27
N HIS A 191 7.28 -14.33 12.35
CA HIS A 191 6.11 -15.21 12.44
C HIS A 191 4.93 -14.78 11.56
N VAL A 192 4.58 -13.49 11.57
CA VAL A 192 3.37 -13.01 10.86
C VAL A 192 3.58 -12.90 9.36
N TYR A 193 4.83 -12.69 8.92
CA TYR A 193 5.21 -12.46 7.52
C TYR A 193 5.96 -13.61 6.86
N ALA A 194 6.20 -14.74 7.54
CA ALA A 194 6.76 -15.95 6.93
C ALA A 194 5.97 -16.40 5.69
N ASP A 195 6.70 -16.94 4.70
CA ASP A 195 6.19 -17.58 3.48
C ASP A 195 5.25 -16.70 2.63
N ARG A 196 5.45 -15.38 2.70
CA ARG A 196 4.61 -14.38 2.03
C ARG A 196 5.47 -13.42 1.25
N LEU A 197 4.99 -12.99 0.08
CA LEU A 197 5.60 -11.88 -0.67
C LEU A 197 7.10 -12.08 -0.92
N GLY A 198 7.52 -13.32 -1.17
CA GLY A 198 8.91 -13.69 -1.41
C GLY A 198 9.78 -13.82 -0.15
N ASN A 199 9.23 -13.64 1.05
CA ASN A 199 9.90 -13.97 2.30
C ASN A 199 10.08 -15.49 2.42
N GLY A 200 11.21 -15.91 2.99
CA GLY A 200 11.39 -17.28 3.45
C GLY A 200 10.51 -17.63 4.66
N ASP A 201 10.80 -18.79 5.24
CA ASP A 201 10.15 -19.26 6.46
C ASP A 201 10.45 -18.34 7.66
N GLU A 202 9.81 -18.60 8.80
CA GLU A 202 10.01 -17.80 10.01
C GLU A 202 11.49 -17.76 10.47
N ARG A 203 12.26 -18.82 10.20
CA ARG A 203 13.67 -18.92 10.61
C ARG A 203 14.61 -18.09 9.74
N SER A 204 14.20 -17.75 8.52
CA SER A 204 14.98 -16.94 7.59
C SER A 204 15.27 -15.51 8.09
N GLY A 205 14.43 -14.98 8.99
CA GLY A 205 14.50 -13.57 9.39
C GLY A 205 13.89 -12.60 8.38
N ASP A 206 13.39 -13.09 7.23
CA ASP A 206 12.87 -12.25 6.15
C ASP A 206 11.63 -11.46 6.59
N GLY A 207 10.79 -12.05 7.45
CA GLY A 207 9.55 -11.41 7.88
C GLY A 207 9.77 -10.07 8.58
N TYR A 208 10.72 -10.01 9.52
CA TYR A 208 11.08 -8.75 10.16
C TYR A 208 12.00 -7.89 9.28
N ARG A 209 12.95 -8.49 8.56
CA ARG A 209 13.88 -7.75 7.69
C ARG A 209 13.14 -6.92 6.64
N TYR A 210 12.11 -7.50 6.03
CA TYR A 210 11.28 -6.87 4.99
C TYR A 210 9.89 -6.45 5.51
N ARG A 211 9.80 -6.05 6.78
CA ARG A 211 8.61 -5.43 7.37
C ARG A 211 8.21 -4.14 6.63
N GLY A 212 6.98 -3.67 6.86
CA GLY A 212 6.41 -2.46 6.28
C GLY A 212 7.24 -1.20 6.56
N ARG A 213 7.73 -0.55 5.51
CA ARG A 213 8.42 0.74 5.57
C ARG A 213 8.01 1.69 4.45
N GLY A 214 8.47 2.94 4.55
CA GLY A 214 8.26 3.99 3.57
C GLY A 214 6.87 4.62 3.64
N LEU A 215 6.67 5.67 2.84
CA LEU A 215 5.43 6.46 2.86
C LEU A 215 4.22 5.73 2.26
N MET A 216 4.45 4.63 1.54
CA MET A 216 3.41 3.76 0.95
C MET A 216 3.51 2.30 1.41
N GLN A 217 4.13 2.04 2.57
CA GLN A 217 4.11 0.73 3.25
C GLN A 217 4.59 -0.47 2.40
N THR A 218 5.80 -0.39 1.86
CA THR A 218 6.44 -1.51 1.15
C THR A 218 6.75 -2.65 2.13
N THR A 219 6.23 -3.85 1.83
CA THR A 219 6.34 -5.04 2.70
C THR A 219 6.69 -6.27 1.87
N GLY A 220 7.57 -7.13 2.39
CA GLY A 220 7.96 -8.41 1.80
C GLY A 220 9.11 -8.32 0.80
N ARG A 221 10.01 -9.30 0.84
CA ARG A 221 11.26 -9.35 0.09
C ARG A 221 11.11 -9.09 -1.40
N TYR A 222 10.07 -9.64 -2.02
CA TYR A 222 9.77 -9.42 -3.44
C TYR A 222 9.57 -7.93 -3.74
N ASN A 223 8.78 -7.23 -2.93
CA ASN A 223 8.50 -5.82 -3.15
C ASN A 223 9.73 -4.94 -2.88
N TYR A 224 10.53 -5.28 -1.87
CA TYR A 224 11.81 -4.62 -1.63
C TYR A 224 12.77 -4.81 -2.82
N ARG A 225 12.83 -6.00 -3.41
CA ARG A 225 13.62 -6.26 -4.63
C ARG A 225 13.15 -5.39 -5.80
N VAL A 226 11.85 -5.35 -6.06
CA VAL A 226 11.27 -4.54 -7.15
C VAL A 226 11.56 -3.05 -6.93
N ALA A 227 11.53 -2.58 -5.69
CA ALA A 227 11.84 -1.20 -5.34
C ALA A 227 13.36 -0.89 -5.30
N GLY A 228 14.24 -1.89 -5.42
CA GLY A 228 15.70 -1.71 -5.37
C GLY A 228 16.32 -1.70 -3.96
N PHE A 229 15.58 -2.15 -2.94
CA PHE A 229 15.96 -2.10 -1.53
C PHE A 229 16.14 -3.49 -0.87
N GLU A 230 16.24 -4.58 -1.64
CA GLU A 230 16.44 -5.92 -1.07
C GLU A 230 17.70 -6.01 -0.18
N ASN A 231 18.79 -5.36 -0.60
CA ASN A 231 20.07 -5.41 0.10
C ASN A 231 20.20 -4.39 1.24
N ASP A 232 19.39 -3.32 1.24
CA ASP A 232 19.34 -2.30 2.30
C ASP A 232 17.87 -1.90 2.58
N PRO A 233 17.08 -2.78 3.22
CA PRO A 233 15.66 -2.52 3.46
C PRO A 233 15.42 -1.38 4.47
N ASP A 234 16.34 -1.16 5.41
CA ASP A 234 16.22 -0.09 6.42
C ASP A 234 16.34 1.30 5.80
N ALA A 235 17.03 1.43 4.65
CA ALA A 235 17.06 2.70 3.92
C ALA A 235 15.65 3.20 3.59
N LEU A 236 14.66 2.33 3.38
CA LEU A 236 13.30 2.75 3.02
C LEU A 236 12.57 3.53 4.13
N ALA A 237 13.09 3.55 5.37
CA ALA A 237 12.57 4.39 6.45
C ALA A 237 13.19 5.80 6.49
N ARG A 238 14.23 6.09 5.70
CA ARG A 238 14.87 7.43 5.65
C ARG A 238 14.03 8.37 4.76
N PRO A 239 13.92 9.67 5.08
CA PRO A 239 12.98 10.56 4.37
C PRO A 239 13.14 10.61 2.84
N VAL A 240 14.38 10.69 2.36
CA VAL A 240 14.69 10.77 0.91
C VAL A 240 14.21 9.54 0.17
N THR A 241 14.62 8.36 0.62
CA THR A 241 14.31 7.06 0.02
C THR A 241 12.85 6.66 0.24
N ALA A 242 12.23 7.04 1.36
CA ALA A 242 10.81 6.82 1.61
C ALA A 242 9.91 7.63 0.66
N ALA A 243 10.31 8.86 0.32
CA ALA A 243 9.61 9.69 -0.66
C ALA A 243 9.86 9.20 -2.09
N ASP A 244 11.11 8.89 -2.42
CA ASP A 244 11.48 8.39 -3.74
C ASP A 244 10.80 7.05 -4.07
N SER A 245 10.76 6.11 -3.12
CA SER A 245 10.08 4.83 -3.31
C SER A 245 8.57 4.99 -3.51
N ALA A 246 7.95 5.98 -2.87
CA ALA A 246 6.54 6.32 -3.10
C ALA A 246 6.33 6.88 -4.52
N GLY A 247 7.23 7.74 -4.99
CA GLY A 247 7.22 8.24 -6.38
C GLY A 247 7.41 7.12 -7.41
N LEU A 248 8.34 6.19 -7.15
CA LEU A 248 8.59 5.02 -7.99
C LEU A 248 7.36 4.09 -8.06
N PHE A 249 6.72 3.83 -6.91
CA PHE A 249 5.46 3.09 -6.88
C PHE A 249 4.41 3.78 -7.73
N TRP A 250 4.27 5.11 -7.59
CA TRP A 250 3.28 5.89 -8.30
C TRP A 250 3.43 5.79 -9.83
N THR A 251 4.65 5.95 -10.34
CA THR A 251 4.95 5.88 -11.78
C THR A 251 4.85 4.47 -12.33
N THR A 252 5.36 3.47 -11.60
CA THR A 252 5.28 2.05 -12.00
C THR A 252 3.84 1.56 -12.14
N ASN A 253 2.90 2.17 -11.39
CA ASN A 253 1.47 1.86 -11.44
C ASN A 253 0.68 2.78 -12.40
N ASP A 254 1.35 3.55 -13.27
CA ASP A 254 0.74 4.44 -14.27
C ASP A 254 -0.25 5.46 -13.65
N LEU A 255 0.01 5.87 -12.40
CA LEU A 255 -0.92 6.74 -11.69
C LEU A 255 -0.88 8.17 -12.21
N ASN A 256 0.24 8.65 -12.76
CA ASN A 256 0.32 9.97 -13.39
C ASN A 256 -0.67 10.17 -14.55
N ARG A 257 -0.94 9.12 -15.34
CA ARG A 257 -1.94 9.19 -16.41
C ARG A 257 -3.35 9.25 -15.84
N ARG A 258 -3.60 8.50 -14.76
CA ARG A 258 -4.91 8.39 -14.10
C ARG A 258 -5.25 9.58 -13.21
N THR A 259 -4.29 10.47 -12.96
CA THR A 259 -4.45 11.67 -12.14
C THR A 259 -4.10 12.95 -12.90
N ALA A 260 -4.20 12.91 -14.23
CA ALA A 260 -3.91 14.06 -15.11
C ALA A 260 -4.96 15.18 -15.00
N THR A 261 -6.14 14.89 -14.46
CA THR A 261 -7.23 15.85 -14.23
C THR A 261 -7.74 15.74 -12.80
N VAL A 262 -8.55 16.71 -12.38
CA VAL A 262 -9.31 16.60 -11.13
C VAL A 262 -10.20 15.36 -11.22
N LEU A 263 -10.17 14.57 -10.16
CA LEU A 263 -10.89 13.29 -10.09
C LEU A 263 -12.21 13.48 -9.38
N ASP A 264 -13.24 12.80 -9.88
CA ASP A 264 -14.43 12.54 -9.07
C ASP A 264 -14.15 11.44 -8.03
N ARG A 265 -15.18 11.10 -7.24
CA ARG A 265 -15.04 10.09 -6.19
C ARG A 265 -14.79 8.69 -6.77
N GLU A 266 -15.40 8.34 -7.89
CA GLU A 266 -15.28 7.00 -8.47
C GLU A 266 -13.87 6.79 -9.01
N ASP A 267 -13.37 7.74 -9.78
CA ASP A 267 -12.01 7.73 -10.33
C ASP A 267 -10.96 7.71 -9.23
N PHE A 268 -11.10 8.55 -8.21
CA PHE A 268 -10.19 8.55 -7.07
C PHE A 268 -10.21 7.23 -6.28
N ASN A 269 -11.38 6.59 -6.16
CA ASN A 269 -11.47 5.25 -5.56
C ASN A 269 -10.71 4.21 -6.40
N THR A 270 -10.66 4.35 -7.72
CA THR A 270 -9.83 3.46 -8.56
C THR A 270 -8.35 3.61 -8.22
N VAL A 271 -7.86 4.85 -8.06
CA VAL A 271 -6.45 5.14 -7.70
C VAL A 271 -6.17 4.59 -6.31
N SER A 272 -7.06 4.85 -5.35
CA SER A 272 -6.94 4.35 -3.97
C SER A 272 -6.88 2.83 -3.91
N ARG A 273 -7.66 2.12 -4.73
CA ARG A 273 -7.61 0.65 -4.82
C ARG A 273 -6.26 0.15 -5.32
N THR A 274 -5.61 0.86 -6.24
CA THR A 274 -4.25 0.52 -6.68
C THR A 274 -3.24 0.72 -5.57
N VAL A 275 -3.38 1.74 -4.74
CA VAL A 275 -2.47 2.00 -3.61
C VAL A 275 -2.71 1.02 -2.45
N ASN A 276 -3.96 0.66 -2.17
CA ASN A 276 -4.34 -0.08 -0.95
C ASN A 276 -4.72 -1.55 -1.15
N GLY A 277 -4.91 -1.99 -2.39
CA GLY A 277 -5.51 -3.29 -2.69
C GLY A 277 -6.99 -3.41 -2.28
N GLY A 278 -7.69 -2.29 -2.00
CA GLY A 278 -9.10 -2.30 -1.57
C GLY A 278 -9.68 -0.92 -1.25
N ASN A 279 -10.90 -0.90 -0.70
CA ASN A 279 -11.67 0.33 -0.42
C ASN A 279 -11.57 0.81 1.05
N HIS A 280 -10.59 0.32 1.81
CA HIS A 280 -10.43 0.68 3.23
C HIS A 280 -9.99 2.15 3.37
N GLY A 281 -10.68 2.90 4.24
CA GLY A 281 -10.41 4.32 4.44
C GLY A 281 -10.78 5.20 3.25
N SER A 282 -11.66 4.75 2.34
CA SER A 282 -12.00 5.50 1.11
C SER A 282 -12.49 6.92 1.40
N GLU A 283 -13.25 7.11 2.48
CA GLU A 283 -13.74 8.44 2.87
C GLU A 283 -12.61 9.34 3.36
N GLU A 284 -11.76 8.84 4.26
CA GLU A 284 -10.59 9.57 4.74
C GLU A 284 -9.67 10.00 3.60
N ARG A 285 -9.37 9.09 2.67
CA ARG A 285 -8.55 9.35 1.48
C ARG A 285 -9.17 10.41 0.57
N TRP A 286 -10.48 10.34 0.37
CA TRP A 286 -11.19 11.33 -0.42
C TRP A 286 -11.16 12.71 0.21
N GLN A 287 -11.35 12.82 1.53
CA GLN A 287 -11.22 14.10 2.22
C GLN A 287 -9.78 14.63 2.17
N ALA A 288 -8.78 13.75 2.31
CA ALA A 288 -7.38 14.12 2.13
C ALA A 288 -7.11 14.67 0.72
N TYR A 289 -7.69 14.05 -0.32
CA TYR A 289 -7.58 14.52 -1.71
C TYR A 289 -8.22 15.88 -1.92
N ARG A 290 -9.44 16.10 -1.41
CA ARG A 290 -10.11 17.41 -1.50
C ARG A 290 -9.34 18.51 -0.77
N ARG A 291 -8.78 18.18 0.40
CA ARG A 291 -7.91 19.09 1.16
C ARG A 291 -6.65 19.44 0.36
N ALA A 292 -6.04 18.43 -0.28
CA ALA A 292 -4.87 18.62 -1.13
C ALA A 292 -5.14 19.48 -2.37
N LEU A 293 -6.26 19.26 -3.06
CA LEU A 293 -6.67 20.11 -4.17
C LEU A 293 -6.80 21.57 -3.74
N ARG A 294 -7.51 21.86 -2.64
CA ARG A 294 -7.69 23.22 -2.13
C ARG A 294 -6.37 23.89 -1.77
N ALA A 295 -5.49 23.17 -1.08
CA ALA A 295 -4.20 23.71 -0.66
C ALA A 295 -3.26 24.02 -1.84
N LEU A 296 -3.40 23.31 -2.96
CA LEU A 296 -2.56 23.46 -4.14
C LEU A 296 -3.15 24.38 -5.21
N GLN A 297 -4.34 24.95 -5.00
CA GLN A 297 -4.88 25.95 -5.92
C GLN A 297 -3.97 27.19 -5.91
N PRO A 298 -3.76 27.85 -7.07
CA PRO A 298 -3.13 29.15 -7.09
C PRO A 298 -3.94 30.11 -6.22
N GLU A 299 -3.27 31.01 -5.50
CA GLU A 299 -3.96 32.09 -4.80
C GLU A 299 -4.79 32.86 -5.84
N SER A 300 -6.08 33.07 -5.55
CA SER A 300 -6.90 33.93 -6.38
C SER A 300 -6.29 35.32 -6.36
N GLU A 301 -5.95 35.86 -7.53
CA GLU A 301 -5.66 37.28 -7.67
C GLU A 301 -6.95 38.04 -7.35
N ASP A 302 -7.03 38.58 -6.13
CA ASP A 302 -8.04 39.56 -5.72
C ASP A 302 -7.69 40.96 -6.26
#